data_AF-H9UJ36-F1
#
_entry.id   AF-H9UJ36-F1
#
_cell.length_a   1.000
_cell.length_b   1.000
_cell.length_c   1.000
_cell.angle_alpha   90.00
_cell.angle_beta   90.00
_cell.angle_gamma   90.00
#
_symmetry.space_group_name_H-M   'P 1'
#
loop_
_entity.id
_entity.type
_entity.pdbx_description
1 polymer ?
#
loop_
_entity_poly.entity_id
_entity_poly.type
_entity_poly.pdbx_seq_one_letter_code
_entity_poly.pdbx_strand_id
1 'polypeptide(L)'
;MSDQEVMVPEWIRAAQMLIAEVYARLQRESEPMEFVVLTPEEYRLLQNYRASVGELDKPGMDYLGQYHLFGREIRIGQRSGNTLPQAE
;
A
#
# COMPACT_ATOMS: atom_id res chain seq x y z
N MET A 1 18.66 29.25 5.07
CA MET A 1 18.50 28.05 4.23
C MET A 1 17.04 27.71 4.31
N SER A 2 16.31 27.85 3.21
CA SER A 2 14.85 27.74 3.19
C SER A 2 14.43 26.29 3.46
N ASP A 3 13.59 26.09 4.49
CA ASP A 3 12.73 24.91 4.60
C ASP A 3 11.87 24.86 3.33
N GLN A 4 12.31 24.09 2.33
CA GLN A 4 11.40 23.65 1.28
C GLN A 4 10.47 22.63 1.94
N GLU A 5 9.27 23.08 2.27
CA GLU A 5 8.15 22.22 2.62
C GLU A 5 8.03 21.18 1.49
N VAL A 6 8.44 19.94 1.77
CA VAL A 6 8.35 18.85 0.79
C VAL A 6 6.86 18.58 0.59
N MET A 7 6.30 19.17 -0.46
CA MET A 7 4.89 18.98 -0.82
C MET A 7 4.73 17.54 -1.29
N VAL A 8 4.32 16.67 -0.37
CA VAL A 8 4.03 15.26 -0.67
C VAL A 8 2.72 15.22 -1.47
N PRO A 9 2.73 14.70 -2.71
CA PRO A 9 1.50 14.57 -3.50
C PRO A 9 0.42 13.77 -2.76
N GLU A 10 -0.84 14.15 -2.93
CA GLU A 10 -1.97 13.50 -2.24
C GLU A 10 -2.06 12.00 -2.52
N TRP A 11 -1.67 11.56 -3.72
CA TRP A 11 -1.65 10.15 -4.08
C TRP A 11 -0.59 9.36 -3.29
N ILE A 12 0.52 9.98 -2.87
CA ILE A 12 1.50 9.34 -1.98
C ILE A 12 0.86 9.09 -0.62
N ARG A 13 0.13 10.08 -0.09
CA ARG A 13 -0.61 9.93 1.16
C ARG A 13 -1.66 8.83 1.05
N ALA A 14 -2.41 8.78 -0.05
CA ALA A 14 -3.40 7.73 -0.31
C ALA A 14 -2.76 6.34 -0.31
N ALA A 15 -1.60 6.17 -0.96
CA ALA A 15 -0.87 4.91 -0.96
C ALA A 15 -0.38 4.51 0.44
N GLN A 16 0.15 5.46 1.22
CA GLN A 16 0.57 5.23 2.60
C GLN A 16 -0.59 4.84 3.51
N MET A 17 -1.76 5.47 3.34
CA MET A 17 -2.98 5.09 4.07
C MET A 17 -3.43 3.68 3.74
N LEU A 18 -3.41 3.30 2.45
CA LEU A 18 -3.73 1.94 2.01
C LEU A 18 -2.79 0.91 2.65
N ILE A 19 -1.47 1.18 2.64
CA ILE A 19 -0.46 0.31 3.26
C ILE A 19 -0.71 0.17 4.76
N ALA A 20 -0.97 1.29 5.46
CA ALA A 20 -1.26 1.29 6.89
C ALA A 20 -2.56 0.53 7.21
N GLU A 21 -3.59 0.68 6.38
CA GLU A 21 -4.85 -0.04 6.54
C GLU A 21 -4.67 -1.55 6.40
N VAL A 22 -3.92 -1.99 5.38
CA VAL A 22 -3.59 -3.41 5.17
C VAL A 22 -2.79 -3.93 6.37
N TYR A 23 -1.79 -3.18 6.85
CA TYR A 23 -1.03 -3.58 8.03
C TYR A 23 -1.91 -3.72 9.27
N ALA A 24 -2.78 -2.73 9.54
CA ALA A 24 -3.72 -2.78 10.66
C ALA A 24 -4.71 -3.94 10.54
N ARG A 25 -5.10 -4.34 9.33
CA ARG A 25 -5.92 -5.54 9.12
C ARG A 25 -5.12 -6.80 9.46
N LEU A 26 -3.91 -6.94 8.94
CA LEU A 26 -3.03 -8.09 9.23
C LEU A 26 -2.74 -8.26 10.73
N GLN A 27 -2.72 -7.18 11.50
CA GLN A 27 -2.53 -7.23 12.96
C GLN A 27 -3.81 -7.56 13.74
N ARG A 28 -4.99 -7.31 13.17
CA ARG A 28 -6.29 -7.54 13.83
C ARG A 28 -6.82 -8.95 13.63
N GLU A 29 -6.45 -9.60 12.53
CA GLU A 29 -6.87 -10.96 12.24
C GLU A 29 -6.08 -11.95 13.12
N SER A 30 -6.81 -12.78 13.87
CA SER A 30 -6.20 -13.82 14.72
C SER A 30 -5.58 -14.96 13.90
N GLU A 31 -6.03 -15.12 12.65
CA GLU A 31 -5.50 -16.11 11.71
C GLU A 31 -4.57 -15.44 10.69
N PRO A 32 -3.46 -16.10 10.33
CA PRO A 32 -2.54 -15.56 9.34
C PRO A 32 -3.23 -15.49 7.97
N MET A 33 -3.58 -14.28 7.53
CA MET A 33 -4.04 -14.07 6.16
C MET A 33 -2.95 -14.52 5.18
N GLU A 34 -3.27 -15.45 4.27
CA GLU A 34 -2.33 -15.93 3.25
C GLU A 34 -2.16 -14.92 2.10
N PHE A 35 -3.19 -14.11 1.85
CA PHE A 35 -3.23 -13.15 0.75
C PHE A 35 -3.93 -11.84 1.16
N VAL A 36 -3.58 -10.76 0.47
CA VAL A 36 -4.24 -9.44 0.56
C VAL A 36 -5.08 -9.23 -0.68
N VAL A 37 -6.36 -8.90 -0.50
CA VAL A 37 -7.25 -8.54 -1.62
C VAL A 37 -7.23 -7.04 -1.81
N LEU A 38 -6.85 -6.58 -3.00
CA LEU A 38 -6.90 -5.19 -3.42
C LEU A 38 -7.84 -5.02 -4.61
N THR A 39 -8.43 -3.84 -4.76
CA THR A 39 -9.07 -3.46 -6.01
C THR A 39 -8.03 -3.18 -7.10
N PRO A 40 -8.41 -3.19 -8.39
CA PRO A 40 -7.49 -2.80 -9.46
C PRO A 40 -6.90 -1.40 -9.28
N GLU A 41 -7.66 -0.46 -8.69
CA GLU A 41 -7.25 0.92 -8.43
C GLU A 41 -6.24 0.99 -7.29
N GLU A 42 -6.53 0.32 -6.17
CA GLU A 42 -5.61 0.19 -5.04
C GLU A 42 -4.28 -0.43 -5.47
N TYR A 43 -4.32 -1.49 -6.27
CA TYR A 43 -3.11 -2.10 -6.80
C TYR A 43 -2.29 -1.14 -7.67
N ARG A 44 -2.93 -0.42 -8.59
CA ARG A 44 -2.23 0.59 -9.42
C ARG A 44 -1.60 1.69 -8.56
N LEU A 45 -2.33 2.18 -7.56
CA LEU A 45 -1.84 3.18 -6.62
C LEU A 45 -0.58 2.68 -5.88
N LEU A 46 -0.62 1.43 -5.40
CA LEU A 46 0.47 0.79 -4.69
C LEU A 46 1.71 0.59 -5.58
N GLN A 47 1.52 0.19 -6.85
CA GLN A 47 2.60 0.05 -7.82
C GLN A 47 3.22 1.39 -8.23
N ASN A 48 2.40 2.44 -8.39
CA ASN A 48 2.89 3.79 -8.64
C ASN A 48 3.71 4.30 -7.45
N TYR A 49 3.26 4.04 -6.23
CA TYR A 49 4.00 4.36 -5.01
C TYR A 49 5.34 3.61 -4.95
N ARG A 50 5.35 2.30 -5.19
CA ARG A 50 6.58 1.49 -5.31
C ARG A 50 7.56 2.10 -6.31
N ALA A 51 7.08 2.43 -7.51
CA ALA A 51 7.92 3.03 -8.56
C ALA A 51 8.49 4.39 -8.14
N SER A 52 7.77 5.15 -7.32
CA SER A 52 8.19 6.49 -6.88
C SER A 52 9.17 6.51 -5.72
N VAL A 53 9.10 5.54 -4.80
CA VAL A 53 10.02 5.45 -3.66
C VAL A 53 11.35 4.80 -4.05
N GLY A 54 11.42 4.19 -5.23
CA GLY A 54 12.57 3.45 -5.73
C GLY A 54 12.65 2.04 -5.14
N GLU A 55 13.50 1.21 -5.73
CA GLU A 55 13.80 -0.11 -5.15
C GLU A 55 14.76 0.08 -3.97
N LEU A 56 14.40 -0.44 -2.80
CA LEU A 56 15.30 -0.43 -1.65
C LEU A 56 16.54 -1.28 -1.99
N ASP A 57 17.73 -0.78 -1.65
CA ASP A 57 19.03 -1.47 -1.80
C ASP A 57 19.08 -2.87 -1.14
N LYS A 58 18.07 -3.22 -0.33
CA LYS A 58 17.92 -4.52 0.33
C LYS A 58 16.55 -5.13 0.03
N PRO A 59 16.41 -5.95 -1.03
CA PRO A 59 15.15 -6.57 -1.42
C PRO A 59 14.56 -7.52 -0.35
N GLY A 60 15.38 -8.01 0.59
CA GLY A 60 14.93 -8.87 1.69
C GLY A 60 14.12 -8.17 2.80
N MET A 61 14.03 -6.83 2.79
CA MET A 61 13.20 -6.04 3.71
C MET A 61 12.09 -5.27 3.01
N ASP A 62 11.85 -5.57 1.73
CA ASP A 62 10.84 -4.85 0.98
C ASP A 62 9.45 -5.40 1.34
N TYR A 63 8.74 -4.64 2.17
CA TYR A 63 7.36 -4.95 2.51
C TYR A 63 6.42 -4.72 1.32
N LEU A 64 6.90 -4.08 0.25
CA LEU A 64 6.14 -3.71 -0.94
C LEU A 64 6.77 -4.30 -2.21
N GLY A 65 6.42 -5.55 -2.51
CA GLY A 65 6.79 -6.22 -3.75
C GLY A 65 5.79 -5.97 -4.89
N GLN A 66 6.17 -6.38 -6.11
CA GLN A 66 5.28 -6.30 -7.27
C GLN A 66 3.99 -7.12 -7.07
N TYR A 67 4.12 -8.33 -6.51
CA TYR A 67 2.99 -9.26 -6.29
C TYR A 67 2.77 -9.58 -4.81
N HIS A 68 3.49 -8.92 -3.92
CA HIS A 68 3.44 -9.20 -2.48
C HIS A 68 3.38 -7.92 -1.65
N LEU A 69 2.59 -7.94 -0.58
CA LEU A 69 2.52 -6.87 0.41
C LEU A 69 2.65 -7.48 1.81
N PHE A 70 3.61 -7.01 2.60
CA PHE A 70 4.00 -7.61 3.89
C PHE A 70 4.28 -9.11 3.81
N GLY A 71 4.88 -9.55 2.70
CA GLY A 71 5.15 -10.97 2.44
C GLY A 71 3.91 -11.83 2.19
N ARG A 72 2.76 -11.23 1.86
CA ARG A 72 1.52 -11.93 1.46
C ARG A 72 1.23 -11.71 -0.01
N GLU A 73 0.68 -12.72 -0.68
CA GLU A 73 0.29 -12.63 -2.09
C GLU A 73 -0.78 -11.54 -2.28
N ILE A 74 -0.65 -10.71 -3.31
CA ILE A 74 -1.69 -9.75 -3.70
C ILE A 74 -2.67 -10.42 -4.67
N ARG A 75 -3.95 -10.41 -4.33
CA ARG A 75 -5.05 -10.83 -5.21
C ARG A 75 -5.90 -9.64 -5.60
N ILE A 76 -6.26 -9.55 -6.87
CA ILE A 76 -7.14 -8.49 -7.37
C ILE A 76 -8.59 -8.96 -7.28
N GLY A 77 -9.43 -8.18 -6.61
CA GLY A 77 -10.84 -8.55 -6.40
C GLY A 77 -11.70 -7.37 -5.98
N GLN A 78 -12.98 -7.65 -5.74
CA GLN A 78 -13.90 -6.70 -5.12
C GLN A 78 -13.69 -6.74 -3.61
N ARG A 79 -13.33 -5.61 -3.02
CA ARG A 79 -13.15 -5.49 -1.57
C ARG A 79 -14.53 -5.39 -0.93
N SER A 80 -15.00 -6.45 -0.28
CA SER A 80 -16.19 -6.40 0.55
C SER A 80 -15.88 -5.65 1.85
N GLY A 81 -16.03 -4.32 1.84
CA GLY A 81 -16.00 -3.49 3.05
C GLY A 81 -14.99 -2.33 3.02
N ASN A 82 -15.55 -1.12 3.17
CA ASN A 82 -14.92 0.20 3.35
C ASN A 82 -14.04 0.71 2.19
N THR A 83 -14.71 1.39 1.26
CA THR A 83 -14.16 2.45 0.42
C THR A 83 -13.34 3.43 1.25
N LEU A 84 -12.06 3.61 0.91
CA LEU A 84 -11.31 4.81 1.25
C LEU A 84 -12.13 6.04 0.81
N PRO A 85 -12.26 7.09 1.62
CA PRO A 85 -12.93 8.31 1.18
C PRO A 85 -12.20 8.83 -0.06
N GLN A 86 -12.94 8.97 -1.16
CA GLN A 86 -12.44 9.69 -2.32
C GLN A 86 -12.32 11.16 -1.91
N ALA A 87 -11.12 11.72 -2.03
CA ALA A 87 -10.95 13.16 -1.91
C ALA A 87 -11.53 13.79 -3.20
N GLU A 88 -12.57 14.60 -3.03
CA GLU A 88 -13.13 15.49 -4.05
C GLU A 88 -12.24 16.72 -4.26
#